data_AF-A0A1S2LDW3-F1
#
_entry.id   AF-A0A1S2LDW3-F1
#
_cell.length_a   1.000
_cell.length_b   1.000
_cell.length_c   1.000
_cell.angle_alpha   90.00
_cell.angle_beta   90.00
_cell.angle_gamma   90.00
#
_symmetry.space_group_name_H-M   'P 1'
#
loop_
_entity.id
_entity.type
_entity.pdbx_description
1 polymer ?
#
loop_
_entity_poly.entity_id
_entity_poly.type
_entity_poly.pdbx_seq_one_letter_code
_entity_poly.pdbx_strand_id
1 'polypeptide(L)'
;MTIFKVIVIISFFLLLSVLLVQFVILIKINRKLKTVKTFHDQAQTKLNEKNLREEIITSNLLKMFTIRNAVHKQTNHVHVKAIEHAPKSIQIDDKLLANCFSKSKVALIHLYWELFNSYINNYWLNKNNQLKTVFSGDVAKRTGDVGKMIIASEQLVKKLDNILEDILKEDKK
;
A
#
# COMPACT_ATOMS: atom_id res chain seq x y z
N MET A 1 -48.79 -49.87 -44.77
CA MET A 1 -47.62 -49.16 -44.20
C MET A 1 -46.70 -50.22 -43.61
N THR A 2 -45.50 -50.41 -44.16
CA THR A 2 -44.63 -51.56 -43.81
C THR A 2 -44.07 -51.41 -42.40
N ILE A 3 -43.99 -52.52 -41.64
CA ILE A 3 -43.44 -52.61 -40.27
C ILE A 3 -42.09 -51.89 -40.16
N PHE A 4 -41.28 -51.94 -41.22
CA PHE A 4 -40.02 -51.23 -41.36
C PHE A 4 -40.13 -49.71 -41.13
N LYS A 5 -41.17 -49.04 -41.66
CA LYS A 5 -41.37 -47.59 -41.46
C LYS A 5 -41.64 -47.25 -39.98
N VAL A 6 -42.36 -48.12 -39.28
CA VAL A 6 -42.67 -47.94 -37.85
C VAL A 6 -41.38 -48.05 -37.01
N ILE A 7 -40.53 -49.04 -37.30
CA ILE A 7 -39.24 -49.22 -36.60
C ILE A 7 -38.32 -48.01 -36.82
N VAL A 8 -38.24 -47.48 -38.04
CA VAL A 8 -37.42 -46.30 -38.36
C VAL A 8 -37.92 -45.06 -37.60
N ILE A 9 -39.24 -44.85 -37.52
CA ILE A 9 -39.83 -43.72 -36.76
C ILE A 9 -39.51 -43.85 -35.27
N ILE A 10 -39.66 -45.04 -34.68
CA ILE A 10 -39.35 -45.28 -33.26
C ILE A 10 -37.86 -45.01 -32.98
N SER A 11 -36.97 -45.53 -33.82
CA SER A 11 -35.53 -45.29 -33.70
C SER A 11 -35.18 -43.80 -33.77
N PHE A 12 -35.81 -43.07 -34.69
CA PHE A 12 -35.63 -41.61 -34.82
C PHE A 12 -36.08 -40.85 -33.55
N PHE A 13 -37.24 -41.19 -32.98
CA PHE A 13 -37.71 -40.58 -31.73
C PHE A 13 -36.80 -40.89 -30.53
N LEU A 14 -36.24 -42.10 -30.48
CA LEU A 14 -35.32 -42.52 -29.44
C LEU A 14 -34.00 -41.75 -29.53
N LEU A 15 -33.48 -41.58 -30.75
CA LEU A 15 -32.28 -40.77 -31.01
C LEU A 15 -32.50 -39.29 -30.68
N LEU A 16 -33.68 -38.75 -31.05
CA LEU A 16 -34.06 -37.37 -30.74
C LEU A 16 -34.17 -37.13 -29.22
N SER A 17 -34.73 -38.09 -28.49
CA SER A 17 -34.81 -38.06 -27.02
C SER A 17 -33.43 -37.96 -26.38
N VAL A 18 -32.48 -38.79 -26.83
CA VAL A 18 -31.09 -38.77 -26.32
C VAL A 18 -30.42 -37.42 -26.58
N LEU A 19 -30.59 -36.84 -27.78
CA LEU A 19 -30.04 -35.53 -28.11
C LEU A 19 -30.62 -34.42 -27.23
N LEU A 20 -31.93 -34.44 -26.96
CA LEU A 20 -32.57 -33.46 -26.07
C LEU A 20 -32.04 -33.56 -24.63
N VAL A 21 -31.85 -34.77 -24.11
CA VAL A 21 -31.27 -34.98 -22.78
C VAL A 21 -29.83 -34.44 -22.70
N GLN A 22 -29.00 -34.73 -23.71
CA GLN A 22 -27.63 -34.20 -23.79
C GLN A 22 -27.62 -32.66 -23.83
N PHE A 23 -28.54 -32.06 -24.60
CA PHE A 23 -28.68 -30.61 -24.69
C PHE A 23 -29.06 -29.97 -23.34
N VAL A 24 -29.99 -30.57 -22.60
CA VAL A 24 -30.39 -30.10 -21.25
C VAL A 24 -29.22 -30.19 -20.25
N ILE A 25 -28.43 -31.28 -20.31
CA ILE A 25 -27.24 -31.45 -19.47
C ILE A 25 -26.21 -30.35 -19.78
N LEU A 26 -25.95 -30.06 -21.05
CA LEU A 26 -25.02 -28.99 -21.47
C LEU A 26 -25.46 -27.61 -20.95
N ILE A 27 -26.76 -27.29 -21.03
CA ILE A 27 -27.29 -26.04 -20.46
C ILE A 27 -27.05 -25.98 -18.94
N LYS A 28 -27.29 -27.09 -18.22
CA LYS A 28 -27.13 -27.16 -16.77
C LYS A 28 -25.67 -26.99 -16.36
N ILE A 29 -24.73 -27.58 -17.11
CA ILE A 29 -23.28 -27.43 -16.89
C ILE A 29 -22.84 -25.99 -17.17
N ASN A 30 -23.25 -25.39 -18.29
CA ASN A 30 -22.90 -24.01 -18.62
C ASN A 30 -23.43 -22.99 -17.61
N ARG A 31 -24.64 -23.22 -17.06
CA ARG A 31 -25.16 -22.37 -15.97
C ARG A 31 -24.30 -22.48 -14.72
N LYS A 32 -23.93 -23.69 -14.30
CA LYS A 32 -23.05 -23.91 -13.14
C LYS A 32 -21.66 -23.31 -13.36
N LEU A 33 -21.07 -23.46 -14.54
CA LEU A 33 -19.76 -22.88 -14.89
C LEU A 33 -19.79 -21.35 -14.86
N LYS A 34 -20.86 -20.70 -15.35
CA LYS A 34 -21.02 -19.25 -15.24
C LYS A 34 -21.06 -18.80 -13.79
N THR A 35 -21.85 -19.47 -12.94
CA THR A 35 -21.92 -19.16 -11.50
C THR A 35 -20.55 -19.31 -10.84
N VAL A 36 -19.85 -20.43 -11.07
CA VAL A 36 -18.51 -20.67 -10.51
C VAL A 36 -17.50 -19.64 -11.00
N LYS A 37 -17.52 -19.26 -12.29
CA LYS A 37 -16.64 -18.24 -12.84
C LYS A 37 -16.89 -16.88 -12.19
N THR A 38 -18.15 -16.47 -12.01
CA THR A 38 -18.48 -15.22 -11.32
C THR A 38 -18.01 -15.22 -9.86
N PHE A 39 -18.17 -16.32 -9.13
CA PHE A 39 -17.65 -16.43 -7.76
C PHE A 39 -16.13 -16.37 -7.72
N HIS A 40 -15.45 -17.04 -8.66
CA HIS A 40 -14.00 -17.02 -8.74
C HIS A 40 -13.47 -15.62 -9.09
N ASP A 41 -14.08 -14.94 -10.07
CA ASP A 41 -13.72 -13.58 -10.45
C ASP A 41 -13.90 -12.61 -9.28
N GLN A 42 -15.01 -12.69 -8.54
CA GLN A 42 -15.25 -11.87 -7.34
C GLN A 42 -14.26 -12.16 -6.21
N ALA A 43 -13.93 -13.44 -5.97
CA ALA A 43 -12.94 -13.82 -4.98
C ALA A 43 -11.54 -13.31 -5.36
N GLN A 44 -11.19 -13.39 -6.64
CA GLN A 44 -9.92 -12.88 -7.17
C GLN A 44 -9.85 -11.36 -7.07
N THR A 45 -10.92 -10.62 -7.37
CA THR A 45 -10.97 -9.16 -7.21
C THR A 45 -10.76 -8.77 -5.75
N LYS A 46 -11.46 -9.42 -4.81
CA LYS A 46 -11.30 -9.15 -3.37
C LYS A 46 -9.88 -9.46 -2.87
N LEU A 47 -9.27 -10.54 -3.37
CA LEU A 47 -7.90 -10.89 -3.03
C LEU A 47 -6.92 -9.82 -3.57
N ASN A 48 -7.10 -9.39 -4.81
CA ASN A 48 -6.27 -8.35 -5.42
C ASN A 48 -6.41 -7.01 -4.66
N GLU A 49 -7.62 -6.63 -4.27
CA GLU A 49 -7.87 -5.43 -3.45
C GLU A 49 -7.18 -5.51 -2.08
N LYS A 50 -7.25 -6.67 -1.42
CA LYS A 50 -6.56 -6.89 -0.15
C LYS A 50 -5.04 -6.77 -0.31
N ASN A 51 -4.48 -7.42 -1.34
CA ASN A 51 -3.04 -7.38 -1.60
C ASN A 51 -2.57 -5.94 -1.90
N LEU A 52 -3.33 -5.20 -2.73
CA LEU A 52 -3.03 -3.80 -3.03
C LEU A 52 -3.06 -2.93 -1.77
N ARG A 53 -4.05 -3.15 -0.89
CA ARG A 53 -4.14 -2.45 0.40
C ARG A 53 -2.93 -2.74 1.28
N GLU A 54 -2.52 -4.00 1.40
CA GLU A 54 -1.34 -4.38 2.19
C GLU A 54 -0.04 -3.80 1.62
N GLU A 55 0.09 -3.76 0.28
CA GLU A 55 1.24 -3.17 -0.40
C GLU A 55 1.33 -1.65 -0.15
N ILE A 56 0.21 -0.93 -0.24
CA ILE A 56 0.16 0.51 0.06
C ILE A 56 0.56 0.77 1.51
N ILE A 57 0.01 -0.01 2.45
CA ILE A 57 0.35 0.11 3.88
C ILE A 57 1.84 -0.12 4.09
N THR A 58 2.38 -1.22 3.55
CA THR A 58 3.78 -1.61 3.70
C THR A 58 4.71 -0.58 3.08
N SER A 59 4.42 -0.12 1.86
CA SER A 59 5.20 0.90 1.16
C SER A 59 5.26 2.21 1.93
N ASN A 60 4.13 2.67 2.47
CA ASN A 60 4.08 3.89 3.28
C ASN A 60 4.90 3.74 4.57
N LEU A 61 4.72 2.63 5.31
CA LEU A 61 5.48 2.38 6.53
C LEU A 61 7.00 2.29 6.25
N LEU A 62 7.41 1.65 5.16
CA LEU A 62 8.81 1.57 4.76
C LEU A 62 9.42 2.96 4.51
N LYS A 63 8.68 3.85 3.83
CA LYS A 63 9.10 5.24 3.63
C LYS A 63 9.27 5.97 4.96
N MET A 64 8.31 5.82 5.88
CA MET A 64 8.37 6.44 7.20
C MET A 64 9.56 5.92 8.01
N PHE A 65 9.78 4.60 8.07
CA PHE A 65 10.96 4.04 8.74
C PHE A 65 12.27 4.51 8.09
N THR A 66 12.30 4.66 6.78
CA THR A 66 13.47 5.21 6.06
C THR A 66 13.77 6.64 6.51
N ILE A 67 12.75 7.49 6.61
CA ILE A 67 12.86 8.86 7.11
C ILE A 67 13.35 8.85 8.56
N ARG A 68 12.69 8.09 9.44
CA ARG A 68 13.08 7.95 10.86
C ARG A 68 14.55 7.59 10.98
N ASN A 69 15.01 6.59 10.22
CA ASN A 69 16.39 6.14 10.23
C ASN A 69 17.35 7.19 9.67
N ALA A 70 16.95 7.92 8.63
CA ALA A 70 17.74 9.00 8.08
C ALA A 70 17.94 10.13 9.10
N VAL A 71 16.90 10.51 9.86
CA VAL A 71 16.96 11.50 10.94
C VAL A 71 17.77 10.98 12.13
N HIS A 72 17.57 9.72 12.54
CA HIS A 72 18.31 9.11 13.64
C HIS A 72 19.82 9.10 13.39
N LYS A 73 20.28 8.85 12.16
CA LYS A 73 21.72 8.96 11.83
C LYS A 73 22.28 10.34 12.15
N GLN A 74 21.47 11.39 12.05
CA GLN A 74 21.89 12.77 12.29
C GLN A 74 22.10 13.11 13.77
N THR A 75 21.71 12.25 14.71
CA THR A 75 21.88 12.53 16.15
C THR A 75 23.34 12.43 16.61
N ASN A 76 24.18 11.74 15.85
CA ASN A 76 25.57 11.49 16.20
C ASN A 76 26.54 12.23 15.27
N HIS A 77 26.25 12.20 13.96
CA HIS A 77 27.10 12.83 12.95
C HIS A 77 26.26 13.30 11.76
N VAL A 78 26.78 14.24 10.98
CA VAL A 78 26.10 14.72 9.78
C VAL A 78 26.23 13.69 8.66
N HIS A 79 25.11 13.12 8.24
CA HIS A 79 25.01 12.20 7.12
C HIS A 79 24.12 12.78 6.02
N VAL A 80 24.69 13.68 5.21
CA VAL A 80 23.99 14.38 4.12
C VAL A 80 23.31 13.40 3.17
N LYS A 81 24.01 12.34 2.75
CA LYS A 81 23.47 11.32 1.83
C LYS A 81 22.26 10.58 2.41
N ALA A 82 22.15 10.43 3.73
CA ALA A 82 20.98 9.80 4.33
C ALA A 82 19.74 10.68 4.18
N ILE A 83 19.90 12.00 4.33
CA ILE A 83 18.81 12.95 4.13
C ILE A 83 18.50 13.13 2.65
N GLU A 84 19.50 13.19 1.78
CA GLU A 84 19.33 13.30 0.33
C GLU A 84 18.45 12.17 -0.22
N HIS A 85 18.74 10.93 0.15
CA HIS A 85 17.99 9.74 -0.29
C HIS A 85 16.69 9.49 0.49
N ALA A 86 16.42 10.23 1.56
CA ALA A 86 15.17 10.06 2.30
C ALA A 86 13.97 10.48 1.41
N PRO A 87 12.87 9.71 1.40
CA PRO A 87 11.64 10.07 0.70
C PRO A 87 11.19 11.50 1.03
N LYS A 88 10.83 12.29 0.01
CA LYS A 88 10.45 13.71 0.15
C LYS A 88 8.95 13.95 0.18
N SER A 89 8.17 12.96 -0.23
CA SER A 89 6.73 13.02 -0.21
C SER A 89 6.13 11.62 -0.08
N ILE A 90 4.87 11.59 0.33
CA ILE A 90 4.07 10.38 0.47
C ILE A 90 3.99 9.62 -0.87
N GLN A 91 3.77 10.35 -1.97
CA GLN A 91 3.52 9.81 -3.32
C GLN A 91 2.37 8.78 -3.37
N ILE A 92 1.38 8.93 -2.49
CA ILE A 92 0.15 8.12 -2.46
C ILE A 92 -1.00 9.12 -2.38
N ASP A 93 -2.05 8.90 -3.18
CA ASP A 93 -3.24 9.73 -3.19
C ASP A 93 -3.99 9.64 -1.85
N ASP A 94 -4.55 10.75 -1.38
CA ASP A 94 -5.24 10.81 -0.09
C ASP A 94 -6.46 9.88 -0.04
N LYS A 95 -7.14 9.63 -1.17
CA LYS A 95 -8.25 8.68 -1.23
C LYS A 95 -7.76 7.25 -1.03
N LEU A 96 -6.60 6.91 -1.60
CA LEU A 96 -5.98 5.60 -1.41
C LEU A 96 -5.52 5.41 0.04
N LEU A 97 -4.94 6.44 0.66
CA LEU A 97 -4.61 6.42 2.08
C LEU A 97 -5.85 6.22 2.95
N ALA A 98 -6.94 6.95 2.67
CA ALA A 98 -8.20 6.82 3.41
C ALA A 98 -8.88 5.44 3.24
N ASN A 99 -8.64 4.74 2.12
CA ASN A 99 -9.08 3.36 1.94
C ASN A 99 -8.23 2.35 2.71
N CYS A 100 -6.97 2.68 3.01
CA CYS A 100 -6.04 1.78 3.68
C CYS A 100 -6.02 1.97 5.20
N PHE A 101 -6.15 3.21 5.66
CA PHE A 101 -5.98 3.62 7.06
C PHE A 101 -7.24 4.28 7.60
N SER A 102 -7.44 4.20 8.93
CA SER A 102 -8.48 4.98 9.60
C SER A 102 -8.18 6.49 9.49
N LYS A 103 -9.22 7.33 9.55
CA LYS A 103 -9.06 8.80 9.43
C LYS A 103 -8.03 9.37 10.42
N SER A 104 -8.00 8.85 11.64
CA SER A 104 -7.02 9.23 12.67
C SER A 104 -5.59 8.90 12.21
N LYS A 105 -5.36 7.69 11.70
CA LYS A 105 -4.04 7.28 11.19
C LYS A 105 -3.62 8.07 9.95
N VAL A 106 -4.54 8.42 9.07
CA VAL A 106 -4.26 9.31 7.92
C VAL A 106 -3.76 10.67 8.43
N ALA A 107 -4.42 11.26 9.42
CA ALA A 107 -3.98 12.52 10.02
C ALA A 107 -2.57 12.41 10.66
N LEU A 108 -2.30 11.31 11.36
CA LEU A 108 -0.97 11.03 11.92
C LEU A 108 0.11 10.87 10.85
N ILE A 109 -0.21 10.21 9.73
CA ILE A 109 0.69 10.12 8.57
C ILE A 109 0.99 11.53 8.06
N HIS A 110 0.00 12.37 7.79
CA HIS A 110 0.26 13.73 7.32
C HIS A 110 1.11 14.54 8.31
N LEU A 111 0.82 14.46 9.61
CA LEU A 111 1.61 15.11 10.65
C LEU A 111 3.07 14.61 10.64
N TYR A 112 3.30 13.32 10.45
CA TYR A 112 4.64 12.75 10.35
C TYR A 112 5.44 13.42 9.21
N TRP A 113 4.83 13.51 8.03
CA TRP A 113 5.46 14.12 6.85
C TRP A 113 5.65 15.63 7.00
N GLU A 114 4.70 16.32 7.62
CA GLU A 114 4.81 17.75 7.93
C GLU A 114 6.00 18.03 8.87
N LEU A 115 6.13 17.26 9.95
CA LEU A 115 7.24 17.39 10.89
C LEU A 115 8.59 17.17 10.21
N PHE A 116 8.69 16.15 9.35
CA PHE A 116 9.90 15.91 8.58
C PHE A 116 10.21 17.03 7.60
N ASN A 117 9.23 17.50 6.84
CA ASN A 117 9.42 18.58 5.86
C ASN A 117 9.82 19.90 6.55
N SER A 118 9.19 20.21 7.68
CA SER A 118 9.56 21.36 8.52
C SER A 118 11.01 21.26 8.99
N TYR A 119 11.44 20.08 9.46
CA TYR A 119 12.83 19.84 9.82
C TYR A 119 13.80 20.03 8.65
N ILE A 120 13.46 19.51 7.46
CA ILE A 120 14.28 19.72 6.27
C ILE A 120 14.40 21.21 5.94
N ASN A 121 13.28 21.93 5.91
CA ASN A 121 13.25 23.34 5.57
C ASN A 121 14.07 24.19 6.55
N ASN A 122 13.95 23.91 7.86
CA ASN A 122 14.58 24.71 8.90
C ASN A 122 16.09 24.44 9.03
N TYR A 123 16.51 23.18 8.91
CA TYR A 123 17.89 22.79 9.24
C TYR A 123 18.72 22.38 8.02
N TRP A 124 18.09 21.82 6.99
CA TRP A 124 18.80 21.21 5.86
C TRP A 124 18.78 22.02 4.58
N LEU A 125 17.90 23.01 4.42
CA LEU A 125 17.87 23.86 3.23
C LEU A 125 18.64 25.16 3.45
N ASN A 126 19.34 25.61 2.41
CA ASN A 126 19.99 26.92 2.35
C ASN A 126 19.01 28.00 1.86
N LYS A 127 19.47 29.25 1.76
CA LYS A 127 18.67 30.39 1.27
C LYS A 127 18.16 30.21 -0.16
N ASN A 128 18.80 29.33 -0.95
CA ASN A 128 18.43 29.02 -2.33
C ASN A 128 17.55 27.76 -2.42
N ASN A 129 17.01 27.27 -1.30
CA ASN A 129 16.21 26.05 -1.22
C ASN A 129 16.95 24.77 -1.68
N GLN A 130 18.28 24.77 -1.59
CA GLN A 130 19.12 23.61 -1.90
C GLN A 130 19.58 22.92 -0.61
N LEU A 131 19.84 21.61 -0.69
CA LEU A 131 20.32 20.83 0.44
C LEU A 131 21.72 21.31 0.87
N LYS A 132 21.85 21.68 2.14
CA LYS A 132 23.12 22.05 2.77
C LYS A 132 24.03 20.82 2.87
N THR A 133 25.27 21.00 2.43
CA THR A 133 26.33 19.99 2.52
C THR A 133 27.37 20.34 3.58
N VAL A 134 27.49 21.62 3.94
CA VAL A 134 28.45 22.15 4.92
C VAL A 134 27.68 22.76 6.09
N PHE A 135 28.04 22.35 7.30
CA PHE A 135 27.45 22.85 8.55
C PHE A 135 28.54 23.51 9.39
N SER A 136 28.24 24.68 9.96
CA SER A 136 29.16 25.38 10.85
C SER A 136 29.14 24.78 12.27
N GLY A 137 30.27 24.83 12.98
CA GLY A 137 30.39 24.41 14.38
C GLY A 137 31.16 23.12 14.59
N ASP A 138 31.23 22.69 15.85
CA ASP A 138 31.95 21.49 16.30
C ASP A 138 30.93 20.40 16.71
N VAL A 139 31.04 19.22 16.10
CA VAL A 139 30.16 18.07 16.36
C VAL A 139 30.32 17.55 17.78
N ALA A 140 31.56 17.44 18.28
CA ALA A 140 31.84 16.90 19.61
C ALA A 140 31.29 17.82 20.70
N LYS A 141 31.38 19.13 20.48
CA LYS A 141 30.86 20.16 21.40
C LYS A 141 29.40 20.54 21.14
N ARG A 142 28.77 20.00 20.08
CA ARG A 142 27.41 20.34 19.63
C ARG A 142 27.18 21.86 19.53
N THR A 143 28.11 22.58 18.91
CA THR A 143 28.01 24.04 18.72
C THR A 143 27.61 24.40 17.28
N GLY A 144 27.25 25.66 17.05
CA GLY A 144 26.93 26.17 15.72
C GLY A 144 25.66 25.57 15.10
N ASP A 145 25.61 25.52 13.78
CA ASP A 145 24.48 24.95 13.04
C ASP A 145 24.40 23.44 13.19
N VAL A 146 25.56 22.75 13.22
CA VAL A 146 25.60 21.30 13.38
C VAL A 146 25.04 20.85 14.73
N GLY A 147 25.36 21.58 15.80
CA GLY A 147 24.80 21.32 17.13
C GLY A 147 23.27 21.48 17.19
N LYS A 148 22.75 22.59 16.62
CA LYS A 148 21.30 22.83 16.54
C LYS A 148 20.59 21.72 15.76
N MET A 149 21.17 21.29 14.65
CA MET A 149 20.63 20.22 13.82
C MET A 149 20.62 18.88 14.56
N ILE A 150 21.70 18.52 15.27
CA ILE A 150 21.78 17.29 16.08
C ILE A 150 20.67 17.28 17.15
N ILE A 151 20.52 18.37 17.91
CA ILE A 151 19.49 18.48 18.96
C ILE A 151 18.09 18.38 18.36
N ALA A 152 17.84 19.08 17.25
CA ALA A 152 16.57 18.99 16.54
C ALA A 152 16.27 17.58 16.03
N SER A 153 17.31 16.85 15.59
CA SER A 153 17.20 15.47 15.13
C SER A 153 16.81 14.53 16.27
N GLU A 154 17.43 14.66 17.46
CA GLU A 154 17.08 13.88 18.64
C GLU A 154 15.62 14.09 19.06
N GLN A 155 15.16 15.34 19.04
CA GLN A 155 13.77 15.68 19.35
C GLN A 155 12.81 15.14 18.30
N LEU A 156 13.17 15.26 17.02
CA LEU A 156 12.34 14.78 15.93
C LEU A 156 12.19 13.26 15.99
N VAL A 157 13.28 12.51 16.19
CA VAL A 157 13.24 11.04 16.31
C VAL A 157 12.21 10.60 17.35
N LYS A 158 12.24 11.21 18.56
CA LYS A 158 11.26 10.89 19.61
C LYS A 158 9.82 11.12 19.15
N LYS A 159 9.55 12.24 18.47
CA LYS A 159 8.22 12.54 17.93
C LYS A 159 7.81 11.54 16.85
N LEU A 160 8.71 11.22 15.93
CA LEU A 160 8.47 10.28 14.84
C LEU A 160 8.21 8.86 15.38
N ASP A 161 8.95 8.44 16.41
CA ASP A 161 8.78 7.14 17.07
C ASP A 161 7.41 7.04 17.74
N ASN A 162 6.99 8.07 18.48
CA ASN A 162 5.66 8.11 19.10
C ASN A 162 4.54 8.02 18.05
N ILE A 163 4.65 8.79 16.96
CA ILE A 163 3.66 8.76 15.88
C ILE A 163 3.63 7.38 15.19
N LEU A 164 4.80 6.78 14.93
CA LEU A 164 4.89 5.44 14.35
C LEU A 164 4.24 4.39 15.27
N GLU A 165 4.49 4.47 16.57
CA GLU A 165 3.87 3.58 17.56
C GLU A 165 2.34 3.70 17.50
N ASP A 166 1.80 4.92 17.46
CA ASP A 166 0.36 5.15 17.39
C ASP A 166 -0.28 4.71 16.07
N ILE A 167 0.45 4.79 14.96
CA ILE A 167 0.01 4.25 13.66
C ILE A 167 -0.01 2.72 13.67
N LEU A 168 1.00 2.10 14.30
CA LEU A 168 1.18 0.65 14.35
C LEU A 168 0.27 -0.03 15.37
N LYS A 169 -0.19 0.69 16.41
CA LYS A 169 -1.22 0.18 17.33
C LYS A 169 -2.42 -0.29 16.53
N GLU A 170 -2.82 -1.55 16.73
CA GLU A 170 -4.02 -2.08 16.10
C GLU A 170 -5.23 -1.26 16.56
N ASP A 171 -6.12 -0.95 15.61
CA ASP A 171 -7.43 -0.43 15.96
C ASP A 171 -8.14 -1.57 16.70
N LYS A 172 -8.13 -1.53 18.04
CA LYS A 172 -8.98 -2.40 18.87
C LYS A 172 -10.43 -2.09 18.47
N LYS A 173 -10.96 -2.87 17.53
CA LYS A 173 -12.38 -2.89 17.20
C LYS A 173 -13.15 -3.67 18.25
#